data_AF-A0A2D9FYC6-F1
#
_entry.id   AF-A0A2D9FYC6-F1
#
_cell.length_a   1.000
_cell.length_b   1.000
_cell.length_c   1.000
_cell.angle_alpha   90.00
_cell.angle_beta   90.00
_cell.angle_gamma   90.00
#
_symmetry.space_group_name_H-M   'P 1'
#
loop_
_entity.id
_entity.type
_entity.pdbx_description
1 polymer ?
#
loop_
_entity_poly.entity_id
_entity_poly.type
_entity_poly.pdbx_seq_one_letter_code
_entity_poly.pdbx_strand_id
1 'polypeptide(L)'
;MNKVYLILFLLSSLIIGGCLGQDEVPVYYNVNGEVVENGEPVFAAQIHFRNNLEPGGFRSEVIGDSVTIGFNTTVDGVYEASIFRLQADSVLSTFFEDTLKAGRQSILIPDSLLSNGIFGYEVSSELEYLGASLFLVNKPDSALIGTLPFTTTNYAGEFTLDVRQMAIGQEFNFTGGDSFEITDSLEIIVIKDSRVRAVERVKVEPNEENYFQISLD
;
A
#
# COMPACT_ATOMS: atom_id res chain seq x y z
N MET A 1 -0.78 72.35 30.41
CA MET A 1 -0.46 71.65 29.15
C MET A 1 0.09 70.28 29.49
N ASN A 2 -0.75 69.26 29.44
CA ASN A 2 -0.40 67.84 29.53
C ASN A 2 -1.73 67.07 29.43
N LYS A 3 -1.91 66.27 28.37
CA LYS A 3 -2.93 65.19 28.17
C LYS A 3 -3.28 65.00 26.69
N VAL A 4 -2.29 64.83 25.79
CA VAL A 4 -2.57 64.46 24.38
C VAL A 4 -1.70 63.29 23.86
N TYR A 5 -0.84 62.68 24.69
CA TYR A 5 0.00 61.54 24.26
C TYR A 5 -0.32 60.22 24.97
N LEU A 6 -1.59 59.99 25.34
CA LEU A 6 -2.00 58.73 25.99
C LEU A 6 -3.24 58.08 25.33
N ILE A 7 -3.42 58.27 24.02
CA ILE A 7 -4.49 57.61 23.25
C ILE A 7 -3.96 56.94 21.96
N LEU A 8 -2.65 57.01 21.68
CA LEU A 8 -2.06 56.37 20.48
C LEU A 8 -1.26 55.09 20.75
N PHE A 9 -1.37 54.50 21.95
CA PHE A 9 -0.63 53.28 22.32
C PHE A 9 -1.53 52.10 22.75
N LEU A 10 -2.83 52.20 22.52
CA LEU A 10 -3.82 51.19 22.95
C LEU A 10 -4.55 50.53 21.77
N LEU A 11 -3.98 50.60 20.56
CA LEU A 11 -4.60 50.10 19.33
C LEU A 11 -3.67 49.23 18.47
N SER A 12 -2.63 48.65 19.07
CA SER A 12 -1.70 47.73 18.38
C SER A 12 -1.61 46.33 19.01
N SER A 13 -2.55 45.96 19.90
CA SER A 13 -2.61 44.61 20.49
C SER A 13 -3.91 43.86 20.18
N LEU A 14 -4.47 44.05 18.99
CA LEU A 14 -5.17 42.95 18.32
C LEU A 14 -4.13 42.15 17.55
N ILE A 15 -3.37 41.33 18.28
CA ILE A 15 -2.81 40.13 17.70
C ILE A 15 -4.04 39.31 17.32
N ILE A 16 -4.30 39.30 16.02
CA ILE A 16 -5.20 38.37 15.37
C ILE A 16 -4.72 36.98 15.80
N GLY A 17 -5.35 36.42 16.83
CA GLY A 17 -5.32 34.99 17.13
C GLY A 17 -6.10 34.24 16.06
N GLY A 18 -5.73 34.45 14.81
CA GLY A 18 -5.98 33.50 13.75
C GLY A 18 -4.83 32.52 13.84
N CYS A 19 -5.02 31.46 14.62
CA CYS A 19 -4.42 30.19 14.22
C CYS A 19 -4.96 29.95 12.81
N LEU A 20 -4.17 30.33 11.79
CA LEU A 20 -4.12 29.57 10.57
C LEU A 20 -3.95 28.14 11.07
N GLY A 21 -5.02 27.35 11.00
CA GLY A 21 -4.91 25.92 11.21
C GLY A 21 -3.77 25.49 10.30
N GLN A 22 -2.65 25.07 10.89
CA GLN A 22 -1.87 24.06 10.20
C GLN A 22 -2.88 22.95 10.01
N ASP A 23 -3.29 22.72 8.76
CA ASP A 23 -3.89 21.44 8.40
C ASP A 23 -2.87 20.41 8.88
N GLU A 24 -3.13 19.81 10.04
CA GLU A 24 -2.31 18.74 10.56
C GLU A 24 -2.38 17.64 9.52
N VAL A 25 -1.22 17.28 8.96
CA VAL A 25 -1.13 16.15 8.03
C VAL A 25 -1.72 14.93 8.76
N PRO A 26 -2.78 14.29 8.23
CA PRO A 26 -3.42 13.17 8.90
C PRO A 26 -2.39 12.07 9.19
N VAL A 27 -2.31 11.63 10.44
CA VAL A 27 -1.40 10.55 10.85
C VAL A 27 -2.18 9.26 10.94
N TYR A 28 -1.98 8.36 9.99
CA TYR A 28 -2.59 7.05 10.02
C TYR A 28 -1.74 6.05 10.80
N TYR A 29 -2.41 5.13 11.49
CA TYR A 29 -1.82 4.04 12.25
C TYR A 29 -2.14 2.70 11.59
N ASN A 30 -1.46 1.63 12.03
CA ASN A 30 -1.71 0.29 11.52
C ASN A 30 -3.16 -0.13 11.77
N VAL A 31 -3.73 -0.84 10.80
CA VAL A 31 -5.04 -1.47 10.95
C VAL A 31 -4.85 -2.81 11.61
N ASN A 32 -5.49 -3.03 12.75
CA ASN A 32 -5.50 -4.29 13.45
C ASN A 32 -6.86 -4.95 13.30
N GLY A 33 -6.91 -6.26 13.45
CA GLY A 33 -8.18 -6.96 13.47
C GLY A 33 -8.04 -8.39 13.90
N GLU A 34 -9.18 -9.05 13.99
CA GLU A 34 -9.28 -10.47 14.26
C GLU A 34 -10.29 -11.11 13.30
N VAL A 35 -10.07 -12.37 12.98
CA VAL A 35 -10.99 -13.18 12.19
C VAL A 35 -11.57 -14.26 13.09
N VAL A 36 -12.90 -14.34 13.13
CA VAL A 36 -13.64 -15.30 13.94
C VAL A 36 -14.64 -16.10 13.10
N GLU A 37 -14.89 -17.35 13.49
CA GLU A 37 -15.91 -18.22 12.91
C GLU A 37 -16.69 -18.85 14.07
N ASN A 38 -17.99 -18.56 14.17
CA ASN A 38 -18.83 -18.98 15.31
C ASN A 38 -18.30 -18.53 16.70
N GLY A 39 -17.62 -17.38 16.74
CA GLY A 39 -17.04 -16.83 17.97
C GLY A 39 -15.66 -17.41 18.34
N GLU A 40 -15.12 -18.32 17.54
CA GLU A 40 -13.79 -18.90 17.72
C GLU A 40 -12.78 -18.27 16.76
N PRO A 41 -11.50 -18.10 17.16
CA PRO A 41 -10.48 -17.49 16.31
C PRO A 41 -10.11 -18.37 15.11
N VAL A 42 -9.95 -17.75 13.95
CA VAL A 42 -9.58 -18.45 12.70
C VAL A 42 -8.08 -18.32 12.45
N PHE A 43 -7.35 -19.42 12.63
CA PHE A 43 -5.93 -19.49 12.34
C PHE A 43 -5.61 -19.55 10.84
N ALA A 44 -4.53 -18.86 10.44
CA ALA A 44 -3.96 -18.90 9.09
C ALA A 44 -4.98 -18.55 7.99
N ALA A 45 -5.89 -17.62 8.29
CA ALA A 45 -6.66 -16.93 7.27
C ALA A 45 -5.73 -15.95 6.55
N GLN A 46 -5.82 -15.94 5.22
CA GLN A 46 -5.04 -15.09 4.35
C GLN A 46 -5.73 -13.73 4.26
N ILE A 47 -5.03 -12.67 4.66
CA ILE A 47 -5.56 -11.31 4.64
C ILE A 47 -4.99 -10.59 3.43
N HIS A 48 -5.91 -10.23 2.54
CA HIS A 48 -5.66 -9.33 1.43
C HIS A 48 -6.40 -8.02 1.70
N PHE A 49 -6.04 -6.98 0.97
CA PHE A 49 -6.73 -5.71 1.05
C PHE A 49 -6.93 -5.12 -0.33
N ARG A 50 -7.78 -4.10 -0.43
CA ARG A 50 -7.87 -3.23 -1.61
C ARG A 50 -8.23 -1.84 -1.14
N ASN A 51 -7.56 -0.81 -1.63
CA ASN A 51 -7.94 0.57 -1.33
C ASN A 51 -8.97 1.04 -2.35
N ASN A 52 -10.16 1.43 -1.87
CA ASN A 52 -11.26 1.84 -2.73
C ASN A 52 -11.28 3.35 -2.95
N LEU A 53 -11.12 3.76 -4.20
CA LEU A 53 -11.24 5.15 -4.64
C LEU A 53 -12.74 5.45 -4.89
N GLU A 54 -13.49 5.99 -3.93
CA GLU A 54 -14.88 6.48 -4.17
C GLU A 54 -15.15 7.79 -3.40
N PRO A 55 -16.00 8.70 -3.93
CA PRO A 55 -17.15 8.36 -4.76
C PRO A 55 -16.83 8.41 -6.27
N GLY A 56 -16.69 7.26 -6.92
CA GLY A 56 -16.22 7.10 -8.30
C GLY A 56 -15.81 5.70 -8.75
N GLY A 57 -15.40 4.82 -7.85
CA GLY A 57 -15.43 3.36 -8.06
C GLY A 57 -14.20 2.94 -8.79
N PHE A 58 -13.79 1.69 -8.61
CA PHE A 58 -12.81 1.14 -9.51
C PHE A 58 -13.36 1.22 -10.93
N ARG A 59 -12.87 2.19 -11.70
CA ARG A 59 -12.84 2.03 -13.15
C ARG A 59 -11.94 0.83 -13.37
N SER A 60 -12.54 -0.27 -13.77
CA SER A 60 -11.85 -1.46 -14.26
C SER A 60 -11.17 -1.08 -15.59
N GLU A 61 -10.13 -0.26 -15.54
CA GLU A 61 -9.28 0.03 -16.68
C GLU A 61 -8.03 -0.83 -16.52
N VAL A 62 -8.21 -2.08 -16.97
CA VAL A 62 -7.17 -3.07 -17.30
C VAL A 62 -6.31 -3.55 -16.12
N ILE A 63 -6.80 -4.61 -15.49
CA ILE A 63 -6.00 -5.54 -14.69
C ILE A 63 -4.94 -6.15 -15.61
N GLY A 64 -3.67 -5.84 -15.38
CA GLY A 64 -2.59 -6.68 -15.88
C GLY A 64 -2.56 -7.94 -15.01
N ASP A 65 -3.11 -9.05 -15.51
CA ASP A 65 -3.04 -10.37 -14.86
C ASP A 65 -1.60 -10.88 -14.67
N SER A 66 -0.61 -10.13 -15.16
CA SER A 66 0.79 -10.47 -15.12
C SER A 66 1.62 -9.20 -15.37
N VAL A 67 2.62 -8.92 -14.53
CA VAL A 67 3.50 -7.76 -14.69
C VAL A 67 4.76 -8.19 -15.43
N THR A 68 4.99 -7.62 -16.61
CA THR A 68 6.21 -7.83 -17.39
C THR A 68 7.12 -6.62 -17.24
N ILE A 69 8.33 -6.85 -16.73
CA ILE A 69 9.38 -5.83 -16.65
C ILE A 69 10.23 -5.87 -17.91
N GLY A 70 10.56 -4.70 -18.46
CA GLY A 70 11.47 -4.55 -19.60
C GLY A 70 12.68 -3.71 -19.19
N PHE A 71 13.88 -4.19 -19.45
CA PHE A 71 15.13 -3.51 -19.11
C PHE A 71 16.22 -3.84 -20.13
N ASN A 72 17.32 -3.10 -20.11
CA ASN A 72 18.49 -3.35 -20.96
C ASN A 72 19.67 -3.74 -20.08
N THR A 73 20.31 -4.86 -20.40
CA THR A 73 21.58 -5.30 -19.80
C THR A 73 22.73 -4.81 -20.66
N THR A 74 23.83 -4.35 -20.06
CA THR A 74 25.00 -3.87 -20.82
C THR A 74 26.11 -4.91 -20.95
N VAL A 75 26.07 -5.96 -20.11
CA VAL A 75 27.05 -7.04 -20.07
C VAL A 75 26.36 -8.41 -20.06
N ASP A 76 27.06 -9.43 -20.55
CA ASP A 76 26.66 -10.82 -20.35
C ASP A 76 26.98 -11.22 -18.90
N GLY A 77 26.03 -11.80 -18.17
CA GLY A 77 26.25 -12.18 -16.77
C GLY A 77 25.01 -12.73 -16.09
N VAL A 78 25.15 -13.13 -14.83
CA VAL A 78 24.04 -13.54 -13.98
C VAL A 78 23.33 -12.30 -13.45
N TYR A 79 22.02 -12.24 -13.66
CA TYR A 79 21.17 -11.18 -13.14
C TYR A 79 20.12 -11.76 -12.20
N GLU A 80 19.85 -11.04 -11.13
CA GLU A 80 18.79 -11.31 -10.18
C GLU A 80 17.69 -10.25 -10.33
N ALA A 81 16.43 -10.71 -10.29
CA ALA A 81 15.28 -9.82 -10.19
C ALA A 81 14.48 -10.15 -8.92
N SER A 82 14.29 -9.13 -8.10
CA SER A 82 13.65 -9.23 -6.80
C SER A 82 12.43 -8.32 -6.73
N ILE A 83 11.42 -8.74 -5.97
CA ILE A 83 10.20 -7.97 -5.69
C ILE A 83 10.10 -7.69 -4.19
N PHE A 84 9.61 -6.51 -3.83
CA PHE A 84 9.35 -6.07 -2.46
C PHE A 84 8.03 -5.30 -2.38
N ARG A 85 7.41 -5.27 -1.21
CA ARG A 85 6.27 -4.37 -0.94
C ARG A 85 6.80 -2.97 -0.67
N LEU A 86 6.00 -1.96 -0.96
CA LEU A 86 6.33 -0.58 -0.64
C LEU A 86 6.78 -0.46 0.82
N GLN A 87 7.94 0.16 1.05
CA GLN A 87 8.50 0.40 2.39
C GLN A 87 8.65 -0.87 3.26
N ALA A 88 8.78 -2.05 2.66
CA ALA A 88 9.14 -3.27 3.38
C ALA A 88 10.64 -3.28 3.72
N ASP A 89 10.98 -3.79 4.90
CA ASP A 89 12.37 -3.93 5.36
C ASP A 89 13.11 -5.11 4.70
N SER A 90 12.42 -5.93 3.90
CA SER A 90 12.97 -7.11 3.27
C SER A 90 12.40 -7.36 1.88
N VAL A 91 13.21 -8.02 1.06
CA VAL A 91 12.77 -8.61 -0.21
C VAL A 91 11.64 -9.61 0.06
N LEU A 92 10.59 -9.55 -0.77
CA LEU A 92 9.47 -10.49 -0.72
C LEU A 92 9.85 -11.80 -1.40
N SER A 93 10.48 -11.73 -2.57
CA SER A 93 11.04 -12.88 -3.28
C SER A 93 12.04 -12.43 -4.34
N THR A 94 13.07 -13.24 -4.57
CA THR A 94 13.80 -13.27 -5.84
C THR A 94 13.00 -14.16 -6.79
N PHE A 95 12.54 -13.62 -7.92
CA PHE A 95 11.66 -14.34 -8.84
C PHE A 95 12.35 -14.71 -10.16
N PHE A 96 13.57 -14.22 -10.37
CA PHE A 96 14.41 -14.57 -11.48
C PHE A 96 15.88 -14.53 -11.05
N GLU A 97 16.63 -15.54 -11.46
CA GLU A 97 18.08 -15.60 -11.34
C GLU A 97 18.60 -16.46 -12.49
N ASP A 98 19.21 -15.84 -13.50
CA ASP A 98 19.80 -16.55 -14.64
C ASP A 98 20.83 -15.69 -15.39
N THR A 99 21.58 -16.33 -16.29
CA THR A 99 22.51 -15.68 -17.19
C THR A 99 21.76 -15.00 -18.34
N LEU A 100 21.88 -13.68 -18.43
CA LEU A 100 21.36 -12.87 -19.53
C LEU A 100 22.48 -12.45 -20.48
N LYS A 101 22.11 -12.26 -21.74
CA LYS A 101 22.97 -11.62 -22.75
C LYS A 101 22.75 -10.12 -22.73
N ALA A 102 23.81 -9.36 -23.01
CA ALA A 102 23.71 -7.92 -23.22
C ALA A 102 22.63 -7.59 -24.27
N GLY A 103 21.82 -6.58 -23.98
CA GLY A 103 20.71 -6.15 -24.82
C GLY A 103 19.38 -6.06 -24.07
N ARG A 104 18.30 -5.95 -24.83
CA ARG A 104 16.95 -5.79 -24.29
C ARG A 104 16.42 -7.11 -23.74
N GLN A 105 16.00 -7.07 -22.49
CA GLN A 105 15.45 -8.19 -21.75
C GLN A 105 14.01 -7.89 -21.33
N SER A 106 13.27 -8.97 -21.10
CA SER A 106 11.93 -8.89 -20.57
C SER A 106 11.64 -10.09 -19.69
N ILE A 107 11.20 -9.84 -18.45
CA ILE A 107 10.95 -10.88 -17.46
C ILE A 107 9.52 -10.70 -16.94
N LEU A 108 8.82 -11.82 -16.76
CA LEU A 108 7.50 -11.85 -16.17
C LEU A 108 7.60 -12.08 -14.66
N ILE A 109 6.92 -11.25 -13.87
CA ILE A 109 6.74 -11.48 -12.44
C ILE A 109 5.65 -12.54 -12.26
N PRO A 110 5.91 -13.65 -11.52
CA PRO A 110 4.92 -14.67 -11.24
C PRO A 110 3.69 -14.10 -10.53
N ASP A 111 2.50 -14.43 -11.04
CA ASP A 111 1.26 -13.84 -10.53
C ASP A 111 0.97 -14.21 -9.07
N SER A 112 1.44 -15.39 -8.63
CA SER A 112 1.35 -15.84 -7.25
C SER A 112 2.06 -14.92 -6.24
N LEU A 113 2.95 -14.02 -6.69
CA LEU A 113 3.61 -13.04 -5.83
C LEU A 113 2.86 -11.70 -5.73
N LEU A 114 1.82 -11.51 -6.55
CA LEU A 114 1.16 -10.24 -6.76
C LEU A 114 -0.23 -10.22 -6.13
N SER A 115 -0.33 -9.88 -4.84
CA SER A 115 -1.61 -9.43 -4.27
C SER A 115 -1.90 -7.99 -4.68
N ASN A 116 -3.05 -7.45 -4.27
CA ASN A 116 -3.28 -6.00 -4.33
C ASN A 116 -2.24 -5.25 -3.50
N GLY A 117 -1.93 -4.02 -3.92
CA GLY A 117 -1.02 -3.10 -3.23
C GLY A 117 0.05 -2.54 -4.15
N ILE A 118 0.98 -1.80 -3.55
CA ILE A 118 2.11 -1.19 -4.27
C ILE A 118 3.36 -2.03 -4.05
N PHE A 119 4.00 -2.40 -5.15
CA PHE A 119 5.20 -3.21 -5.18
C PHE A 119 6.33 -2.44 -5.83
N GLY A 120 7.55 -2.74 -5.40
CA GLY A 120 8.75 -2.39 -6.13
C GLY A 120 9.41 -3.65 -6.66
N TYR A 121 10.10 -3.50 -7.79
CA TYR A 121 11.03 -4.51 -8.26
C TYR A 121 12.42 -3.90 -8.41
N GLU A 122 13.42 -4.77 -8.32
CA GLU A 122 14.83 -4.43 -8.46
C GLU A 122 15.46 -5.44 -9.42
N VAL A 123 16.31 -4.97 -10.33
CA VAL A 123 17.15 -5.83 -11.17
C VAL A 123 18.60 -5.47 -11.00
N SER A 124 19.42 -6.46 -10.68
CA SER A 124 20.85 -6.27 -10.42
C SER A 124 21.67 -7.46 -10.91
N SER A 125 22.98 -7.26 -10.99
CA SER A 125 24.01 -8.27 -11.15
C SER A 125 25.19 -7.88 -10.27
N GLU A 126 26.20 -8.74 -10.15
CA GLU A 126 27.44 -8.38 -9.46
C GLU A 126 28.16 -7.16 -10.06
N LEU A 127 27.91 -6.86 -11.33
CA LEU A 127 28.63 -5.84 -12.10
C LEU A 127 27.80 -4.59 -12.40
N GLU A 128 26.47 -4.67 -12.29
CA GLU A 128 25.56 -3.64 -12.77
C GLU A 128 24.27 -3.62 -11.95
N TYR A 129 23.89 -2.42 -11.49
CA TYR A 129 22.57 -2.13 -10.95
C TYR A 129 21.71 -1.49 -12.02
N LEU A 130 20.64 -2.17 -12.46
CA LEU A 130 19.81 -1.73 -13.58
C LEU A 130 18.61 -0.87 -13.17
N GLY A 131 18.37 -0.74 -11.87
CA GLY A 131 17.38 0.15 -11.30
C GLY A 131 16.24 -0.56 -10.57
N ALA A 132 15.39 0.27 -9.98
CA ALA A 132 14.15 -0.13 -9.33
C ALA A 132 13.01 0.77 -9.78
N SER A 133 11.80 0.21 -9.87
CA SER A 133 10.58 0.96 -10.15
C SER A 133 9.44 0.45 -9.27
N LEU A 134 8.50 1.34 -8.98
CA LEU A 134 7.25 1.01 -8.30
C LEU A 134 6.13 0.77 -9.31
N PHE A 135 5.18 -0.08 -8.93
CA PHE A 135 3.96 -0.34 -9.68
C PHE A 135 2.81 -0.71 -8.73
N LEU A 136 1.58 -0.43 -9.15
CA LEU A 136 0.36 -0.77 -8.43
C LEU A 136 -0.24 -2.05 -9.01
N VAL A 137 -0.67 -2.96 -8.13
CA VAL A 137 -1.46 -4.13 -8.48
C VAL A 137 -2.86 -3.96 -7.90
N ASN A 138 -3.87 -4.13 -8.74
CA ASN A 138 -5.27 -4.16 -8.34
C ASN A 138 -6.01 -5.28 -9.09
N LYS A 139 -6.18 -6.41 -8.41
CA LYS A 139 -6.82 -7.64 -8.86
C LYS A 139 -8.23 -7.74 -8.32
N PRO A 140 -9.16 -8.37 -9.06
CA PRO A 140 -10.47 -8.76 -8.52
C PRO A 140 -10.31 -9.87 -7.47
N ASP A 141 -11.31 -10.04 -6.59
CA ASP A 141 -11.23 -10.99 -5.47
C ASP A 141 -10.93 -12.43 -5.91
N SER A 142 -11.49 -12.85 -7.05
CA SER A 142 -11.26 -14.18 -7.62
C SER A 142 -9.80 -14.43 -8.03
N ALA A 143 -9.06 -13.39 -8.40
CA ALA A 143 -7.66 -13.46 -8.80
C ALA A 143 -6.68 -13.33 -7.62
N LEU A 144 -7.18 -13.06 -6.41
CA LEU A 144 -6.35 -13.06 -5.19
C LEU A 144 -6.09 -14.48 -4.68
N ILE A 145 -6.95 -15.44 -5.03
CA ILE A 145 -6.81 -16.84 -4.61
C ILE A 145 -5.52 -17.41 -5.18
N GLY A 146 -4.61 -17.83 -4.30
CA GLY A 146 -3.30 -18.37 -4.68
C GLY A 146 -2.19 -17.32 -4.83
N THR A 147 -2.50 -16.05 -4.60
CA THR A 147 -1.50 -14.99 -4.44
C THR A 147 -0.97 -14.94 -3.01
N LEU A 148 0.23 -14.41 -2.82
CA LEU A 148 0.81 -14.23 -1.51
C LEU A 148 0.03 -13.15 -0.74
N PRO A 149 -0.61 -13.46 0.40
CA PRO A 149 -1.40 -12.49 1.14
C PRO A 149 -0.53 -11.39 1.73
N PHE A 150 -1.15 -10.25 2.02
CA PHE A 150 -0.45 -9.17 2.70
C PHE A 150 0.04 -9.62 4.07
N THR A 151 -0.84 -10.28 4.83
CA THR A 151 -0.52 -10.92 6.10
C THR A 151 -1.39 -12.17 6.32
N THR A 152 -1.14 -12.91 7.39
CA THR A 152 -1.94 -14.06 7.78
C THR A 152 -2.31 -13.97 9.25
N THR A 153 -3.50 -14.45 9.61
CA THR A 153 -3.90 -14.46 11.02
C THR A 153 -3.06 -15.42 11.85
N ASN A 154 -2.75 -15.00 13.08
CA ASN A 154 -2.07 -15.83 14.08
C ASN A 154 -3.05 -16.83 14.74
N TYR A 155 -2.61 -17.60 15.73
CA TYR A 155 -3.45 -18.59 16.43
C TYR A 155 -4.63 -17.99 17.21
N ALA A 156 -4.56 -16.70 17.56
CA ALA A 156 -5.65 -15.94 18.16
C ALA A 156 -6.58 -15.32 17.10
N GLY A 157 -6.38 -15.61 15.81
CA GLY A 157 -7.16 -15.03 14.72
C GLY A 157 -6.76 -13.60 14.36
N GLU A 158 -5.74 -13.04 15.01
CA GLU A 158 -5.37 -11.62 14.86
C GLU A 158 -4.48 -11.38 13.65
N PHE A 159 -4.62 -10.20 13.04
CA PHE A 159 -3.77 -9.71 11.96
C PHE A 159 -3.48 -8.21 12.10
N THR A 160 -2.42 -7.76 11.42
CA THR A 160 -2.04 -6.35 11.32
C THR A 160 -1.71 -5.99 9.88
N LEU A 161 -2.27 -4.88 9.40
CA LEU A 161 -1.90 -4.26 8.14
C LEU A 161 -1.04 -3.01 8.40
N ASP A 162 0.22 -3.03 7.95
CA ASP A 162 1.14 -1.91 8.09
C ASP A 162 0.72 -0.77 7.15
N VAL A 163 0.36 0.36 7.73
CA VAL A 163 -0.17 1.50 6.98
C VAL A 163 0.86 2.11 6.02
N ARG A 164 2.15 2.01 6.35
CA ARG A 164 3.23 2.49 5.49
C ARG A 164 3.31 1.70 4.19
N GLN A 165 3.07 0.39 4.26
CA GLN A 165 3.06 -0.48 3.09
C GLN A 165 1.75 -0.41 2.31
N MET A 166 0.64 -0.04 2.97
CA MET A 166 -0.63 0.26 2.29
C MET A 166 -0.64 1.63 1.62
N ALA A 167 0.27 2.53 2.01
CA ALA A 167 0.41 3.88 1.48
C ALA A 167 -0.81 4.80 1.67
N ILE A 168 -1.64 4.55 2.70
CA ILE A 168 -2.85 5.34 2.95
C ILE A 168 -2.52 6.83 3.10
N GLY A 169 -3.27 7.68 2.39
CA GLY A 169 -3.09 9.13 2.33
C GLY A 169 -1.90 9.60 1.49
N GLN A 170 -1.21 8.70 0.77
CA GLN A 170 -0.09 9.07 -0.10
C GLN A 170 -0.54 9.25 -1.54
N GLU A 171 0.03 10.27 -2.18
CA GLU A 171 -0.12 10.54 -3.62
C GLU A 171 1.09 10.01 -4.40
N PHE A 172 0.81 9.29 -5.48
CA PHE A 172 1.80 8.72 -6.39
C PHE A 172 1.68 9.37 -7.76
N ASN A 173 2.82 9.80 -8.31
CA ASN A 173 2.90 10.43 -9.61
C ASN A 173 3.45 9.45 -10.65
N PHE A 174 2.74 9.28 -11.76
CA PHE A 174 3.18 8.47 -12.88
C PHE A 174 4.04 9.26 -13.86
N THR A 175 4.90 8.54 -14.59
CA THR A 175 5.68 9.08 -15.70
C THR A 175 4.73 9.38 -16.87
N GLY A 176 4.16 10.59 -16.87
CA GLY A 176 3.09 11.00 -17.79
C GLY A 176 2.30 12.20 -17.29
N GLY A 177 2.42 12.53 -15.99
CA GLY A 177 1.75 13.67 -15.36
C GLY A 177 0.46 13.31 -14.64
N ASP A 178 -0.01 12.07 -14.78
CA ASP A 178 -1.14 11.54 -14.00
C ASP A 178 -0.69 11.24 -12.56
N SER A 179 -1.56 11.51 -11.59
CA SER A 179 -1.37 11.13 -10.19
C SER A 179 -2.54 10.31 -9.68
N PHE A 180 -2.29 9.50 -8.65
CA PHE A 180 -3.34 8.84 -7.89
C PHE A 180 -3.03 8.92 -6.39
N GLU A 181 -4.06 9.11 -5.60
CA GLU A 181 -3.97 9.07 -4.14
C GLU A 181 -4.48 7.71 -3.64
N ILE A 182 -3.85 7.14 -2.61
CA ILE A 182 -4.44 6.02 -1.88
C ILE A 182 -5.34 6.58 -0.77
N THR A 183 -6.63 6.33 -0.86
CA THR A 183 -7.63 6.81 0.11
C THR A 183 -7.61 6.02 1.41
N ASP A 184 -8.33 6.55 2.39
CA ASP A 184 -8.61 5.94 3.69
C ASP A 184 -9.65 4.81 3.65
N SER A 185 -10.23 4.53 2.48
CA SER A 185 -11.26 3.50 2.31
C SER A 185 -10.62 2.17 1.94
N LEU A 186 -10.89 1.15 2.76
CA LEU A 186 -10.22 -0.15 2.71
C LEU A 186 -11.24 -1.28 2.61
N GLU A 187 -11.07 -2.16 1.63
CA GLU A 187 -11.65 -3.50 1.62
C GLU A 187 -10.65 -4.47 2.23
N ILE A 188 -11.03 -5.14 3.31
CA ILE A 188 -10.28 -6.27 3.89
C ILE A 188 -10.91 -7.55 3.36
N ILE A 189 -10.12 -8.35 2.64
CA ILE A 189 -10.58 -9.57 1.98
C ILE A 189 -9.94 -10.75 2.69
N VAL A 190 -10.77 -11.61 3.27
CA VAL A 190 -10.31 -12.78 4.01
C VAL A 190 -10.47 -14.02 3.15
N ILE A 191 -9.36 -14.69 2.86
CA ILE A 191 -9.31 -15.96 2.15
C ILE A 191 -8.96 -17.08 3.12
N LYS A 192 -9.77 -18.15 3.10
CA LYS A 192 -9.50 -19.38 3.85
C LYS A 192 -10.02 -20.56 3.04
N ASP A 193 -9.29 -21.67 3.09
CA ASP A 193 -9.60 -22.89 2.33
C ASP A 193 -9.76 -22.64 0.82
N SER A 194 -8.87 -21.79 0.29
CA SER A 194 -8.83 -21.38 -1.13
C SER A 194 -10.12 -20.71 -1.63
N ARG A 195 -10.85 -20.03 -0.74
CA ARG A 195 -12.06 -19.28 -1.07
C ARG A 195 -12.06 -17.95 -0.34
N VAL A 196 -12.65 -16.94 -0.96
CA VAL A 196 -13.02 -15.71 -0.26
C VAL A 196 -14.16 -16.05 0.71
N ARG A 197 -13.93 -15.80 2.00
CA ARG A 197 -14.87 -16.11 3.09
C ARG A 197 -15.53 -14.89 3.69
N ALA A 198 -14.85 -13.74 3.63
CA ALA A 198 -15.41 -12.47 4.06
C ALA A 198 -14.78 -11.31 3.28
N VAL A 199 -15.54 -10.24 3.10
CA VAL A 199 -15.07 -8.96 2.59
C VAL A 199 -15.66 -7.88 3.47
N GLU A 200 -14.81 -7.18 4.21
CA GLU A 200 -15.20 -6.10 5.11
C GLU A 200 -14.78 -4.76 4.51
N ARG A 201 -15.71 -3.80 4.47
CA ARG A 201 -15.45 -2.45 3.94
C ARG A 201 -15.38 -1.48 5.10
N VAL A 202 -14.20 -0.91 5.32
CA VAL A 202 -13.94 -0.02 6.44
C VAL A 202 -13.38 1.30 5.96
N LYS A 203 -13.54 2.31 6.80
CA LYS A 203 -12.83 3.57 6.68
C LYS A 203 -11.76 3.62 7.78
N VAL A 204 -10.52 3.84 7.38
CA VAL A 204 -9.38 3.96 8.28
C VAL A 204 -9.32 5.40 8.77
N GLU A 205 -9.49 5.62 10.06
CA GLU A 205 -9.40 6.97 10.63
C GLU A 205 -7.93 7.31 10.94
N PRO A 206 -7.50 8.58 10.90
CA PRO A 206 -6.14 8.99 11.23
C PRO A 206 -5.89 9.01 12.76
N ASN A 207 -6.11 7.86 13.41
CA ASN A 207 -5.95 7.64 14.85
C ASN A 207 -5.65 6.16 15.16
N GLU A 208 -5.53 5.82 16.44
CA GLU A 208 -5.22 4.46 16.90
C GLU A 208 -6.43 3.50 16.92
N GLU A 209 -7.65 3.97 16.61
CA GLU A 209 -8.91 3.23 16.79
C GLU A 209 -9.26 2.32 15.59
N ASN A 210 -8.27 1.92 14.78
CA ASN A 210 -8.48 1.09 13.59
C ASN A 210 -8.42 -0.41 13.93
N TYR A 211 -9.39 -0.87 14.71
CA TYR A 211 -9.57 -2.29 15.03
C TYR A 211 -10.86 -2.85 14.40
N PHE A 212 -10.77 -3.97 13.69
CA PHE A 212 -11.92 -4.59 13.02
C PHE A 212 -12.01 -6.10 13.30
N GLN A 213 -13.14 -6.53 13.87
CA GLN A 213 -13.48 -7.95 13.99
C GLN A 213 -14.24 -8.41 12.75
N ILE A 214 -13.74 -9.42 12.05
CA ILE A 214 -14.34 -9.96 10.83
C ILE A 214 -14.88 -11.37 11.13
N SER A 215 -16.18 -11.56 10.93
CA SER A 215 -16.81 -12.88 11.07
C SER A 215 -16.84 -13.59 9.73
N LEU A 216 -16.47 -14.87 9.71
CA LEU A 216 -16.63 -15.72 8.52
C LEU A 216 -18.04 -16.32 8.49
N ASP A 217 -18.66 -16.26 7.32
CA ASP A 217 -19.92 -16.95 7.00
C ASP A 217 -19.70 -18.43 6.62
#